data_AF-A0A843T9A3-F1
#
_entry.id   AF-A0A843T9A3-F1
#
_cell.length_a   1.000
_cell.length_b   1.000
_cell.length_c   1.000
_cell.angle_alpha   90.00
_cell.angle_beta   90.00
_cell.angle_gamma   90.00
#
_symmetry.space_group_name_H-M   'P 1'
#
loop_
_entity.id
_entity.type
_entity.pdbx_description
1 polymer ?
#
loop_
_entity_poly.entity_id
_entity_poly.type
_entity_poly.pdbx_seq_one_letter_code
_entity_poly.pdbx_strand_id
1 'polypeptide(L)'
;MTTAAELRQAFTTAFVHLRPGGAALFAPDHVRETFRASTDCGGHDGERGSLRYLEWTWDPNPDDSTYTVDYAYLLREEDGSVRVEHDRHVEGLLSREEWMRTLEQVGFEAECVPFEHSELPAAELEVFVGRRRW
;
A
#
# COMPACT_ATOMS: atom_id res chain seq x y z
N MET A 1 -5.94 0.34 6.36
CA MET A 1 -7.15 -0.30 5.82
C MET A 1 -6.85 -1.79 5.70
N THR A 2 -7.26 -2.58 6.69
CA THR A 2 -6.85 -3.99 6.82
C THR A 2 -8.01 -4.96 6.62
N THR A 3 -9.24 -4.47 6.47
CA THR A 3 -10.42 -5.33 6.29
C THR A 3 -11.28 -4.87 5.11
N ALA A 4 -12.08 -5.78 4.56
CA ALA A 4 -13.05 -5.45 3.50
C ALA A 4 -14.08 -4.41 3.95
N ALA A 5 -14.36 -4.32 5.26
CA ALA A 5 -15.26 -3.32 5.81
C ALA A 5 -14.67 -1.90 5.77
N GLU A 6 -13.41 -1.76 6.16
CA GLU A 6 -12.68 -0.49 6.06
C GLU A 6 -12.47 -0.08 4.60
N LEU A 7 -12.15 -1.06 3.75
CA LEU A 7 -12.00 -0.85 2.31
C LEU A 7 -13.29 -0.27 1.70
N ARG A 8 -14.45 -0.86 2.04
CA ARG A 8 -15.76 -0.36 1.63
C ARG A 8 -16.02 1.06 2.11
N GLN A 9 -15.62 1.42 3.34
CA GLN A 9 -15.79 2.78 3.86
C GLN A 9 -14.96 3.80 3.06
N ALA A 10 -13.71 3.46 2.75
CA ALA A 10 -12.85 4.29 1.91
C ALA A 10 -13.43 4.46 0.49
N PHE A 11 -13.87 3.37 -0.13
CA PHE A 11 -14.49 3.41 -1.46
C PHE A 11 -15.79 4.21 -1.47
N THR A 12 -16.64 4.05 -0.46
CA THR A 12 -17.87 4.83 -0.32
C THR A 12 -17.55 6.32 -0.25
N THR A 13 -16.53 6.67 0.54
CA THR A 13 -16.06 8.06 0.65
C THR A 13 -15.60 8.58 -0.70
N ALA A 14 -14.77 7.84 -1.43
CA ALA A 14 -14.35 8.24 -2.77
C ALA A 14 -15.54 8.41 -3.73
N PHE A 15 -16.46 7.44 -3.76
CA PHE A 15 -17.60 7.41 -4.67
C PHE A 15 -18.50 8.64 -4.54
N VAL A 16 -18.88 9.01 -3.31
CA VAL A 16 -19.80 10.14 -3.08
C VAL A 16 -19.19 11.49 -3.47
N HIS A 17 -17.86 11.58 -3.52
CA HIS A 17 -17.14 12.80 -3.94
C HIS A 17 -16.88 12.86 -5.45
N LEU A 18 -17.17 11.79 -6.21
CA LEU A 18 -17.05 11.83 -7.66
C LEU A 18 -18.28 12.46 -8.30
N ARG A 19 -18.05 13.33 -9.29
CA ARG A 19 -19.10 13.70 -10.26
C ARG A 19 -19.49 12.49 -11.13
N PRO A 20 -20.67 12.50 -11.76
CA PRO A 20 -20.99 11.51 -12.80
C PRO A 20 -19.91 11.50 -13.91
N GLY A 21 -19.52 10.30 -14.35
CA GLY A 21 -18.40 10.10 -15.27
C GLY A 21 -17.00 10.26 -14.65
N GLY A 22 -16.89 10.52 -13.35
CA GLY A 22 -15.61 10.60 -12.63
C GLY A 22 -15.00 9.22 -12.33
N ALA A 23 -13.72 9.19 -11.97
CA ALA A 23 -12.99 7.98 -11.59
C ALA A 23 -12.17 8.19 -10.30
N ALA A 24 -12.03 7.13 -9.52
CA ALA A 24 -11.10 7.02 -8.41
C ALA A 24 -10.10 5.89 -8.69
N LEU A 25 -8.84 6.10 -8.31
CA LEU A 25 -7.76 5.12 -8.43
C LEU A 25 -7.28 4.76 -7.03
N PHE A 26 -7.09 3.48 -6.80
CA PHE A 26 -6.59 2.93 -5.54
C PHE A 26 -5.40 2.01 -5.83
N ALA A 27 -4.30 2.21 -5.13
CA ALA A 27 -3.06 1.45 -5.30
C ALA A 27 -2.71 0.79 -3.96
N PRO A 28 -2.95 -0.52 -3.78
CA PRO A 28 -2.41 -1.23 -2.64
C PRO A 28 -0.91 -1.49 -2.81
N ASP A 29 -0.20 -1.60 -1.70
CA ASP A 29 1.21 -2.02 -1.69
C ASP A 29 1.32 -3.49 -2.16
N HIS A 30 0.42 -4.35 -1.66
CA HIS A 30 0.30 -5.75 -2.07
C HIS A 30 -1.14 -6.24 -2.19
N VAL A 31 -1.34 -7.21 -3.07
CA VAL A 31 -2.50 -8.13 -3.03
C VAL A 31 -2.03 -9.52 -2.65
N ARG A 32 -2.94 -10.34 -2.10
CA ARG A 32 -2.61 -11.69 -1.61
C ARG A 32 -1.90 -12.55 -2.66
N GLU A 33 -2.31 -12.43 -3.91
CA GLU A 33 -1.82 -13.25 -5.01
C GLU A 33 -0.34 -12.98 -5.35
N THR A 34 0.13 -11.74 -5.20
CA THR A 34 1.50 -11.32 -5.56
C THR A 34 2.39 -11.07 -4.36
N PHE A 35 1.85 -11.06 -3.14
CA PHE A 35 2.64 -10.86 -1.93
C PHE A 35 3.78 -11.86 -1.79
N ARG A 36 4.97 -11.33 -1.50
CA ARG A 36 6.17 -12.10 -1.18
C ARG A 36 6.84 -11.41 -0.01
N ALA A 37 7.14 -12.19 1.04
CA ALA A 37 7.99 -11.71 2.12
C ALA A 37 9.33 -11.26 1.55
N SER A 38 9.83 -10.13 2.03
CA SER A 38 11.00 -9.47 1.51
C SER A 38 11.73 -8.70 2.60
N THR A 39 12.93 -8.26 2.27
CA THR A 39 13.68 -7.31 3.09
C THR A 39 14.22 -6.28 2.14
N ASP A 40 14.04 -5.02 2.48
CA ASP A 40 14.62 -3.90 1.74
C ASP A 40 15.48 -3.06 2.69
N CYS A 41 16.41 -2.29 2.12
CA CYS A 41 17.19 -1.34 2.87
C CYS A 41 17.56 -0.16 2.00
N GLY A 42 17.74 0.98 2.64
CA GLY A 42 18.04 2.19 1.92
C GLY A 42 18.46 3.31 2.82
N GLY A 43 18.36 4.51 2.28
CA GLY A 43 18.68 5.72 3.01
C GLY A 43 19.09 6.85 2.10
N HIS A 44 19.20 8.02 2.71
CA HIS A 44 19.55 9.25 2.01
C HIS A 44 20.39 10.14 2.92
N ASP A 45 21.34 10.87 2.32
CA ASP A 45 22.14 11.88 3.01
C ASP A 45 21.63 13.26 2.62
N GLY A 46 21.19 14.03 3.62
CA GLY A 46 20.77 15.42 3.47
C GLY A 46 21.76 16.38 4.11
N GLU A 47 21.59 17.68 3.86
CA GLU A 47 22.40 18.73 4.47
C GLU A 47 22.25 18.79 5.99
N ARG A 48 21.09 18.34 6.49
CA ARG A 48 20.68 18.44 7.90
C ARG A 48 20.70 17.11 8.65
N GLY A 49 21.30 16.08 8.06
CA GLY A 49 21.35 14.74 8.63
C GLY A 49 21.26 13.64 7.59
N SER A 50 21.46 12.41 8.05
CA SER A 50 21.49 11.22 7.21
C SER A 50 20.60 10.13 7.79
N LEU A 51 19.97 9.35 6.92
CA LEU A 51 19.12 8.23 7.30
C LEU A 51 19.63 6.96 6.63
N ARG A 52 19.66 5.85 7.37
CA ARG A 52 19.70 4.48 6.83
C ARG A 52 18.56 3.67 7.43
N TYR A 53 17.97 2.77 6.66
CA TYR A 53 16.89 1.92 7.15
C TYR A 53 17.01 0.48 6.69
N LEU A 54 16.41 -0.41 7.47
CA LEU A 54 16.06 -1.78 7.11
C LEU A 54 14.54 -1.91 7.23
N GLU A 55 13.94 -2.55 6.24
CA GLU A 55 12.52 -2.89 6.17
C GLU A 55 12.41 -4.41 6.07
N TRP A 56 11.56 -5.03 6.89
CA TRP A 56 11.31 -6.46 6.86
C TRP A 56 9.81 -6.75 6.75
N THR A 57 9.42 -7.19 5.56
CA THR A 57 8.03 -7.48 5.19
C THR A 57 7.76 -8.97 5.30
N TRP A 58 6.76 -9.35 6.11
CA TRP A 58 6.41 -10.75 6.35
C TRP A 58 4.95 -10.92 6.76
N ASP A 59 4.39 -12.10 6.49
CA ASP A 59 3.02 -12.45 6.87
C ASP A 59 3.06 -13.46 8.04
N PRO A 60 2.66 -13.06 9.25
CA PRO A 60 2.62 -13.95 10.41
C PRO A 60 1.50 -15.01 10.32
N ASN A 61 0.44 -14.75 9.58
CA ASN A 61 -0.76 -15.56 9.53
C ASN A 61 -1.46 -15.47 8.16
N PRO A 62 -1.14 -16.38 7.23
CA PRO A 62 -1.65 -16.33 5.85
C PRO A 62 -3.16 -16.56 5.72
N ASP A 63 -3.83 -16.96 6.80
CA ASP A 63 -5.29 -17.14 6.82
C ASP A 63 -6.05 -15.83 7.14
N ASP A 64 -5.37 -14.79 7.60
CA ASP A 64 -5.97 -13.46 7.78
C ASP A 64 -5.68 -12.52 6.61
N SER A 65 -6.06 -11.25 6.75
CA SER A 65 -6.04 -10.22 5.69
C SER A 65 -4.99 -9.14 5.95
N THR A 66 -3.91 -9.48 6.64
CA THR A 66 -2.85 -8.54 6.97
C THR A 66 -1.45 -9.10 6.73
N TYR A 67 -0.49 -8.20 6.56
CA TYR A 67 0.93 -8.51 6.72
C TYR A 67 1.58 -7.47 7.63
N THR A 68 2.79 -7.77 8.07
CA THR A 68 3.59 -6.91 8.94
C THR A 68 4.81 -6.41 8.20
N VAL A 69 5.13 -5.14 8.42
CA VAL A 69 6.42 -4.56 8.03
C VAL A 69 7.11 -4.01 9.26
N ASP A 70 8.28 -4.57 9.56
CA ASP A 70 9.14 -4.12 10.66
C ASP A 70 10.25 -3.21 10.13
N TYR A 71 10.38 -2.03 10.72
CA TYR A 71 11.38 -1.04 10.34
C TYR A 71 12.40 -0.81 11.44
N ALA A 72 13.66 -0.66 11.05
CA ALA A 72 14.73 -0.12 11.88
C ALA A 72 15.42 1.04 11.16
N TYR A 73 15.49 2.20 11.81
CA TYR A 73 16.08 3.43 11.27
C TYR A 73 17.33 3.80 12.07
N LEU A 74 18.41 4.11 11.36
CA LEU A 74 19.60 4.79 11.89
C LEU A 74 19.56 6.24 11.39
N LEU A 75 19.46 7.18 12.33
CA LEU A 75 19.29 8.60 12.06
C LEU A 75 20.50 9.34 12.61
N ARG A 76 21.28 9.93 11.72
CA ARG A 76 22.46 10.74 12.06
C ARG A 76 22.12 12.22 11.95
N GLU A 77 22.30 12.93 13.05
CA GLU A 77 22.03 14.37 13.17
C GLU A 77 23.23 15.20 12.69
N GLU A 78 23.04 16.53 12.54
CA GLU A 78 24.09 17.46 12.08
C GLU A 78 25.34 17.47 12.98
N ASP A 79 25.18 17.24 14.29
CA ASP A 79 26.26 17.18 15.27
C ASP A 79 27.05 15.87 15.25
N GLY A 80 26.67 14.94 14.35
CA GLY A 80 27.29 13.63 14.19
C GLY A 80 26.77 12.56 15.17
N SER A 81 25.86 12.90 16.08
CA SER A 81 25.17 11.91 16.90
C SER A 81 24.31 10.99 16.04
N VAL A 82 24.16 9.74 16.48
CA VAL A 82 23.33 8.73 15.81
C VAL A 82 22.35 8.16 16.80
N ARG A 83 21.07 8.13 16.42
CA ARG A 83 20.00 7.44 17.15
C ARG A 83 19.40 6.32 16.31
N VAL A 84 18.85 5.33 17.00
CA VAL A 84 18.11 4.21 16.41
C VAL A 84 16.65 4.38 16.75
N GLU A 85 15.77 4.28 15.76
CA GLU A 85 14.33 4.17 15.95
C GLU A 85 13.83 2.88 15.32
N HIS A 86 12.71 2.36 15.81
CA HIS A 86 12.03 1.23 15.19
C HIS A 86 10.54 1.53 15.07
N ASP A 87 9.91 0.98 14.03
CA ASP A 87 8.46 1.07 13.82
C ASP A 87 7.93 -0.26 13.30
N ARG A 88 6.62 -0.48 13.45
CA ARG A 88 5.93 -1.66 12.93
C ARG A 88 4.62 -1.23 12.29
N HIS A 89 4.47 -1.55 11.01
CA HIS A 89 3.23 -1.34 10.28
C HIS A 89 2.47 -2.67 10.14
N VAL A 90 1.14 -2.58 10.26
CA VAL A 90 0.22 -3.68 9.95
C VAL A 90 -0.63 -3.22 8.78
N GLU A 91 -0.44 -3.87 7.64
CA GLU A 91 -0.96 -3.46 6.34
C GLU A 91 -1.97 -4.47 5.81
N GLY A 92 -2.85 -4.02 4.91
CA GLY A 92 -3.94 -4.85 4.40
C GLY A 92 -3.50 -5.76 3.27
N LEU A 93 -3.84 -7.05 3.35
CA LEU A 93 -3.57 -8.08 2.35
C LEU A 93 -4.86 -8.71 1.81
N LEU A 94 -5.69 -7.90 1.18
CA LEU A 94 -6.92 -8.38 0.55
C LEU A 94 -6.63 -8.91 -0.86
N SER A 95 -7.41 -9.90 -1.30
CA SER A 95 -7.28 -10.45 -2.66
C SER A 95 -7.82 -9.48 -3.71
N ARG A 96 -7.38 -9.62 -4.97
CA ARG A 96 -7.96 -8.85 -6.08
C ARG A 96 -9.49 -8.97 -6.14
N GLU A 97 -9.99 -10.18 -5.90
CA GLU A 97 -11.42 -10.45 -5.90
C GLU A 97 -12.15 -9.64 -4.82
N GLU A 98 -11.58 -9.54 -3.62
CA GLU A 98 -12.14 -8.71 -2.54
C GLU A 98 -12.16 -7.23 -2.91
N TRP A 99 -11.08 -6.72 -3.49
CA TRP A 99 -10.99 -5.34 -3.98
C TRP A 99 -12.08 -5.03 -5.02
N MET A 100 -12.13 -5.84 -6.09
CA MET A 100 -13.08 -5.67 -7.20
C MET A 100 -14.53 -5.75 -6.74
N ARG A 101 -14.88 -6.81 -5.99
CA ARG A 101 -16.22 -7.00 -5.45
C ARG A 101 -16.64 -5.86 -4.52
N THR A 102 -15.73 -5.34 -3.71
CA THR A 102 -16.05 -4.24 -2.78
C THR A 102 -16.29 -2.92 -3.53
N LEU A 103 -15.52 -2.64 -4.59
CA LEU A 103 -15.77 -1.48 -5.47
C LEU A 103 -17.16 -1.58 -6.13
N GLU A 104 -17.50 -2.74 -6.69
CA GLU A 104 -18.80 -2.97 -7.32
C GLU A 104 -19.96 -2.83 -6.33
N GLN A 105 -19.81 -3.34 -5.10
CA GLN A 105 -20.80 -3.19 -4.04
C GLN A 105 -21.07 -1.73 -3.65
N VAL A 106 -20.07 -0.85 -3.79
CA VAL A 106 -20.24 0.60 -3.56
C VAL A 106 -20.94 1.29 -4.74
N GLY A 107 -20.92 0.68 -5.93
CA GLY A 107 -21.56 1.20 -7.14
C GLY A 107 -20.59 1.69 -8.21
N PHE A 108 -19.29 1.40 -8.06
CA PHE A 108 -18.32 1.64 -9.11
C PHE A 108 -18.43 0.61 -10.24
N GLU A 109 -18.09 1.02 -11.45
CA GLU A 109 -17.56 0.10 -12.47
C GLU A 109 -16.08 -0.12 -12.17
N ALA A 110 -15.74 -1.32 -11.71
CA ALA A 110 -14.40 -1.65 -11.25
C ALA A 110 -13.53 -2.25 -12.37
N GLU A 111 -12.25 -1.91 -12.38
CA GLU A 111 -11.23 -2.46 -13.26
C GLU A 111 -9.91 -2.62 -12.49
N CYS A 112 -9.21 -3.73 -12.68
CA CYS A 112 -7.85 -3.92 -12.18
C CYS A 112 -6.89 -3.75 -13.36
N VAL A 113 -5.97 -2.80 -13.25
CA VAL A 113 -5.08 -2.40 -14.36
C VAL A 113 -3.63 -2.60 -13.92
N PRO A 114 -2.78 -3.25 -14.75
CA PRO A 114 -1.35 -3.30 -14.49
C PRO A 114 -0.76 -1.88 -14.39
N PHE A 115 0.17 -1.68 -13.46
CA PHE A 115 0.84 -0.41 -13.26
C PHE A 115 2.35 -0.57 -13.43
N GLU A 116 2.90 0.15 -14.40
CA GLU A 116 4.35 0.20 -14.64
C GLU A 116 4.94 1.38 -13.88
N HIS A 117 5.82 1.10 -12.92
CA HIS A 117 6.54 2.11 -12.15
C HIS A 117 8.02 2.10 -12.55
N SER A 118 8.62 3.28 -12.77
CA SER A 118 10.01 3.38 -13.27
C SER A 118 11.07 2.80 -12.33
N GLU A 119 10.73 2.65 -11.05
CA GLU A 119 11.64 2.16 -10.00
C GLU A 119 11.39 0.70 -9.62
N LEU A 120 10.37 0.05 -10.21
CA LEU A 120 10.02 -1.34 -9.91
C LEU A 120 10.00 -2.20 -11.18
N PRO A 121 10.27 -3.52 -11.06
CA PRO A 121 10.16 -4.41 -12.20
C PRO A 121 8.77 -4.37 -12.84
N ALA A 122 8.72 -4.33 -14.18
CA ALA A 122 7.47 -4.42 -14.91
C ALA A 122 6.78 -5.76 -14.59
N ALA A 123 5.48 -5.69 -14.25
CA ALA A 123 4.57 -6.78 -13.89
C ALA A 123 4.33 -7.06 -12.38
N GLU A 124 4.84 -6.23 -11.46
CA GLU A 124 4.62 -6.48 -10.02
C GLU A 124 3.48 -5.66 -9.39
N LEU A 125 3.14 -4.51 -9.97
CA LEU A 125 2.13 -3.63 -9.42
C LEU A 125 0.87 -3.58 -10.25
N GLU A 126 -0.23 -3.35 -9.55
CA GLU A 126 -1.55 -3.15 -10.13
C GLU A 126 -2.32 -2.11 -9.33
N VAL A 127 -3.23 -1.45 -10.02
CA VAL A 127 -4.11 -0.45 -9.44
C VAL A 127 -5.56 -0.79 -9.76
N PHE A 128 -6.44 -0.46 -8.82
CA PHE A 128 -7.87 -0.64 -8.96
C PHE A 128 -8.51 0.69 -9.31
N VAL A 129 -9.23 0.73 -10.43
CA VAL A 129 -9.92 1.91 -10.92
C VAL A 129 -11.42 1.70 -10.75
N GLY A 130 -12.07 2.60 -10.02
CA GLY A 130 -13.52 2.66 -9.91
C GLY A 130 -14.07 3.85 -10.70
N ARG A 131 -14.93 3.61 -11.71
CA ARG A 131 -15.63 4.67 -12.44
C ARG A 131 -17.06 4.83 -11.96
N ARG A 132 -17.53 6.07 -11.81
CA ARG A 132 -18.93 6.40 -11.51
C ARG A 132 -19.68 6.64 -12.81
N ARG A 133 -20.73 5.87 -13.06
CA ARG A 133 -21.61 6.07 -14.24
C ARG A 133 -22.18 7.49 -14.27
N TRP A 134 -22.52 7.93 -15.49
CA TRP A 134 -23.21 9.18 -15.77
C TRP A 134 -24.60 9.24 -15.13
#